data_AF-A0A096MV22-F1
#
_entry.id   AF-A0A096MV22-F1
#
_cell.length_a   1.000
_cell.length_b   1.000
_cell.length_c   1.000
_cell.angle_alpha   90.00
_cell.angle_beta   90.00
_cell.angle_gamma   90.00
#
_symmetry.space_group_name_H-M   'P 1'
#
loop_
_entity.id
_entity.type
_entity.pdbx_description
1 polymer ?
#
loop_
_entity_poly.entity_id
_entity_poly.type
_entity_poly.pdbx_seq_one_letter_code
_entity_poly.pdbx_strand_id
1 'polypeptide(L)' 'MATRSVLLALVVLDLLFYVPPGRSGPNIYIQKLFASCWRLRGSCRQKCLKKEEYHILCDTTRLCCVNPQHLPILTG' A
#
# COMPACT_ATOMS: atom_id res chain seq x y z
N MET A 1 -29.02 -28.92 -28.14
CA MET A 1 -28.20 -27.83 -28.71
C MET A 1 -27.75 -26.77 -27.69
N ALA A 2 -28.21 -26.81 -26.42
CA ALA A 2 -27.82 -25.82 -25.40
C ALA A 2 -26.47 -26.10 -24.71
N THR A 3 -26.01 -27.35 -24.65
CA THR A 3 -24.82 -27.77 -23.87
C THR A 3 -23.50 -27.23 -24.44
N ARG A 4 -23.37 -27.18 -25.77
CA ARG A 4 -22.17 -26.63 -26.43
C ARG A 4 -22.04 -25.12 -26.27
N SER A 5 -23.15 -24.40 -26.30
CA SER A 5 -23.16 -22.94 -26.11
C SER A 5 -22.79 -22.57 -24.66
N VAL A 6 -23.29 -23.34 -23.69
CA VAL A 6 -22.93 -23.18 -22.26
C VAL A 6 -21.45 -23.49 -22.03
N LEU A 7 -20.92 -24.56 -22.61
CA LEU A 7 -19.49 -24.90 -22.53
C LEU A 7 -18.60 -23.79 -23.12
N LEU A 8 -18.98 -23.22 -24.26
CA LEU A 8 -18.24 -22.10 -24.85
C LEU A 8 -18.29 -20.85 -23.97
N ALA A 9 -19.44 -20.54 -23.37
CA ALA A 9 -19.57 -19.40 -22.47
C ALA A 9 -18.68 -19.56 -21.22
N LEU A 10 -18.59 -20.77 -20.67
CA LEU A 10 -17.72 -21.08 -19.53
C LEU A 10 -16.24 -20.94 -19.92
N VAL A 11 -15.81 -21.47 -21.07
CA VAL A 11 -14.43 -21.32 -21.56
C VAL A 11 -14.07 -19.84 -21.77
N VAL A 12 -14.99 -19.03 -22.30
CA VAL A 12 -14.78 -17.59 -22.47
C VAL A 12 -14.67 -16.90 -21.10
N LEU A 13 -15.48 -17.29 -20.12
CA LEU A 13 -15.42 -16.76 -18.76
C LEU A 13 -14.08 -17.09 -18.09
N ASP A 14 -13.62 -18.34 -18.19
CA ASP A 14 -12.31 -18.77 -17.68
C ASP A 14 -11.17 -17.98 -18.31
N LEU A 15 -11.20 -17.74 -19.63
CA LEU A 15 -10.20 -16.94 -20.33
C LEU A 15 -10.19 -15.46 -19.89
N LEU A 16 -11.36 -14.89 -19.56
CA LEU A 16 -11.48 -13.53 -19.04
C LEU A 16 -10.99 -13.41 -17.58
N PHE A 17 -11.15 -14.46 -16.78
CA PHE A 17 -10.60 -14.51 -15.42
C PHE A 17 -9.09 -14.82 -15.42
N TYR A 18 -8.60 -15.55 -16.44
CA TYR A 18 -7.19 -15.82 -16.66
C TYR A 18 -6.44 -14.60 -17.24
N VAL A 19 -6.87 -13.37 -16.92
CA VAL A 19 -5.99 -12.21 -17.07
C VAL A 19 -4.93 -12.37 -15.99
N PRO A 20 -3.69 -12.78 -16.33
CA PRO A 20 -2.65 -12.84 -15.32
C PRO A 20 -2.47 -11.42 -14.82
N PRO A 21 -2.40 -11.17 -13.49
CA PRO A 21 -2.06 -9.86 -12.98
C PRO A 21 -0.76 -9.47 -13.67
N GLY A 22 -0.84 -8.45 -14.54
CA GLY A 22 0.33 -7.99 -15.27
C GLY A 22 1.46 -7.79 -14.27
N ARG A 23 2.67 -8.27 -14.58
CA ARG A 23 3.88 -8.12 -13.74
C ARG A 23 4.24 -6.66 -13.43
N SER A 24 3.43 -5.72 -13.87
CA SER A 24 3.35 -4.34 -13.44
C SER A 24 2.99 -4.28 -11.95
N GLY A 25 3.98 -4.52 -11.07
CA GLY A 25 3.86 -4.17 -9.66
C GLY A 25 3.44 -2.70 -9.49
N PRO A 26 2.88 -2.32 -8.34
CA PRO A 26 2.44 -0.96 -8.09
C PRO A 26 3.58 0.02 -8.40
N ASN A 27 3.25 1.09 -9.13
CA ASN A 27 4.19 2.13 -9.52
C ASN A 27 4.95 2.65 -8.27
N ILE A 28 6.24 2.99 -8.42
CA ILE A 28 7.09 3.47 -7.33
C ILE A 28 6.45 4.64 -6.57
N TYR A 29 5.65 5.48 -7.24
CA TYR A 29 4.94 6.59 -6.63
C TYR A 29 3.85 6.12 -5.67
N ILE A 30 3.12 5.06 -6.04
CA ILE A 30 2.07 4.44 -5.23
C ILE A 30 2.69 3.77 -4.00
N GLN A 31 3.79 3.02 -4.18
CA GLN A 31 4.52 2.43 -3.05
C GLN A 31 5.00 3.49 -2.06
N LYS A 32 5.52 4.61 -2.57
CA LYS A 32 6.00 5.72 -1.73
C LYS A 32 4.88 6.40 -0.95
N LEU A 33 3.68 6.45 -1.53
CA LEU A 33 2.48 6.96 -0.84
C LEU A 33 2.11 6.06 0.34
N PHE A 34 2.06 4.73 0.14
CA PHE A 34 1.77 3.78 1.23
C PHE A 34 2.89 3.70 2.28
N ALA A 35 4.13 4.05 1.91
CA ALA A 35 5.25 4.14 2.84
C ALA A 35 5.32 5.48 3.59
N SER A 36 4.43 6.43 3.29
CA SER A 36 4.36 7.72 3.95
C SER A 36 3.25 7.74 5.00
N CYS A 37 3.46 8.52 6.06
CA CYS A 37 2.51 8.66 7.15
C CYS A 37 2.36 10.14 7.54
N TRP A 38 1.48 10.44 8.49
CA TRP A 38 1.25 11.80 9.00
C TRP A 38 1.04 12.85 7.89
N ARG A 39 0.04 12.63 7.02
CA ARG A 39 -0.25 13.49 5.85
C ARG A 39 0.99 13.77 4.98
N LEU A 40 1.76 12.73 4.65
CA LEU A 40 3.00 12.81 3.86
C LEU A 40 4.18 13.52 4.53
N ARG A 41 4.06 13.91 5.81
CA ARG A 41 5.13 14.57 6.57
C ARG A 41 6.03 13.59 7.32
N GLY A 42 5.64 12.32 7.38
CA GLY A 42 6.40 11.23 7.97
C GLY A 42 6.65 10.09 7.00
N SER A 43 7.55 9.18 7.39
CA SER A 43 7.86 7.96 6.65
C SER A 43 7.80 6.74 7.57
N CYS A 44 7.26 5.65 7.04
CA CYS A 44 7.20 4.36 7.72
C CYS A 44 8.55 3.66 7.63
N ARG A 45 9.19 3.43 8.79
CA ARG A 45 10.51 2.78 8.91
C ARG A 45 10.47 1.73 10.01
N GLN A 46 11.38 0.76 10.03
CA GLN A 46 11.46 -0.17 11.16
C GLN A 46 11.98 0.48 12.45
N LYS A 47 12.85 1.49 12.32
CA LYS A 47 13.34 2.32 13.42
C LYS A 47 13.45 3.77 12.95
N CYS A 48 13.09 4.70 13.82
CA CYS A 48 13.23 6.13 13.55
C CYS A 48 14.67 6.58 13.73
N LEU A 49 15.05 7.60 12.96
CA LEU A 49 16.35 8.26 13.10
C LEU A 49 16.39 9.09 14.40
N LYS A 50 17.57 9.38 14.94
CA LYS A 50 17.72 10.20 16.16
C LYS A 50 17.10 11.60 16.10
N LYS A 51 16.81 12.11 14.90
CA LYS A 51 16.22 13.43 14.64
C LYS A 51 14.72 13.35 14.32
N GLU A 52 14.16 12.15 14.27
CA GLU A 52 12.74 11.90 14.03
C GLU A 52 12.11 11.38 15.31
N GLU A 53 10.85 11.71 15.52
CA GLU A 53 10.07 11.26 16.65
C GLU A 53 9.08 10.19 16.21
N TYR A 54 8.90 9.19 17.06
CA TYR A 54 7.90 8.17 16.87
C TYR A 54 6.52 8.75 17.16
N HIS A 55 5.59 8.56 16.23
CA HIS A 55 4.21 9.01 16.42
C HIS A 55 3.20 7.86 16.52
N ILE A 56 3.15 6.98 15.51
CA ILE A 56 2.20 5.87 15.43
C ILE A 56 2.84 4.65 14.73
N LEU A 57 2.22 3.48 14.80
CA LEU A 57 2.60 2.32 13.99
C LEU A 57 1.95 2.41 12.60
N CYS A 58 2.73 2.20 11.54
CA CYS A 58 2.20 2.07 10.18
C CYS A 58 1.70 0.65 9.89
N ASP A 59 2.34 -0.34 10.52
CA ASP A 59 2.10 -1.77 10.34
C ASP A 59 2.53 -2.50 11.62
N THR A 60 2.51 -3.84 11.62
CA THR A 60 2.94 -4.66 12.77
C THR A 60 4.41 -4.44 13.18
N THR A 61 5.28 -4.05 12.25
CA THR A 61 6.74 -3.92 12.49
C THR A 61 7.31 -2.56 12.09
N ARG A 62 6.51 -1.68 11.49
CA ARG A 62 6.96 -0.39 10.97
C ARG A 62 6.36 0.75 11.78
N LEU A 63 7.23 1.67 12.17
CA LEU A 63 6.95 2.87 12.92
C LEU A 63 6.81 4.05 11.96
N CYS A 64 5.84 4.93 12.20
CA CYS A 64 5.73 6.22 11.57
C CYS A 64 6.71 7.19 12.25
N CYS A 65 7.72 7.60 11.50
CA CYS A 65 8.75 8.52 11.95
C CYS A 65 8.49 9.89 11.32
N VAL A 66 8.34 10.91 12.18
CA VAL A 66 8.00 12.28 11.76
C VAL A 66 9.05 13.23 12.32
N ASN A 67 9.44 14.24 11.55
CA ASN A 67 10.32 15.28 12.06
C ASN A 67 9.56 16.12 13.11
N PRO A 68 10.12 16.35 14.32
CA PRO A 68 9.47 17.09 15.41
C PRO A 68 9.00 18.50 15.00
N GLN A 69 9.62 19.14 14.01
CA GLN A 69 9.18 20.44 13.48
C GLN A 69 7.78 20.41 12.85
N HIS A 70 7.32 19.23 12.42
CA HIS A 70 6.01 19.02 11.80
C HIS A 70 4.96 18.46 12.77
N LEU A 71 5.38 18.15 13.99
CA LEU A 71 4.51 17.76 15.08
C LEU A 71 4.02 19.03 15.78
N PRO A 72 2.77 19.04 16.26
CA PRO A 72 2.32 20.13 17.13
C PRO A 72 3.19 20.15 18.39
N ILE A 73 3.53 21.35 18.86
CA ILE A 73 4.22 21.51 20.14
C ILE A 73 3.27 20.94 21.19
N LEU A 74 3.64 19.82 21.82
CA LEU A 74 2.92 19.29 22.97
C LEU A 74 3.13 20.25 24.14
N THR A 75 2.29 21.29 24.23
CA THR A 75 2.13 22.09 25.44
C THR A 75 1.36 21.25 26.45
N GLY A 76 2.08 20.54 27.31
CA GLY A 76 1.57 19.80 28.46
C GLY A 76 2.23 20.29 29.73
#